data_AF-A0A957JAI9-F1
#
_entry.id   AF-A0A957JAI9-F1
#
_cell.length_a   1.000
_cell.length_b   1.000
_cell.length_c   1.000
_cell.angle_alpha   90.00
_cell.angle_beta   90.00
_cell.angle_gamma   90.00
#
_symmetry.space_group_name_H-M   'P 1'
#
loop_
_entity.id
_entity.type
_entity.pdbx_description
1 polymer ?
#
loop_
_entity_poly.entity_id
_entity_poly.type
_entity_poly.pdbx_seq_one_letter_code
_entity_poly.pdbx_strand_id
1 'polypeptide(L)'
;MLAFYLAWKEIVRNKLRFLSVAMVIALITLLVLFIAALGEGLATAGKQYIESIDGELIIFQENVDLSIPTSRLGRSLLNDISRTPGVQDVGPIGFATGS
;
A
#
# COMPACT_ATOMS: atom_id res chain seq x y z
N MET A 1 0.16 -45.53 -14.32
CA MET A 1 -0.08 -44.71 -15.53
C MET A 1 -1.52 -44.74 -16.03
N LEU A 2 -2.19 -45.90 -16.11
CA LEU A 2 -3.60 -46.02 -16.53
C LEU A 2 -4.60 -45.19 -15.69
N ALA A 3 -4.45 -45.18 -14.37
CA ALA A 3 -5.35 -44.41 -13.48
C ALA A 3 -5.34 -42.90 -13.77
N PHE A 4 -4.18 -42.33 -14.09
CA PHE A 4 -4.05 -40.91 -14.41
C PHE A 4 -4.71 -40.57 -15.76
N TYR A 5 -4.55 -41.46 -16.74
CA TYR A 5 -5.21 -41.31 -18.04
C TYR A 5 -6.73 -41.42 -17.96
N LEU A 6 -7.24 -42.36 -17.17
CA LEU A 6 -8.69 -42.50 -16.92
C LEU A 6 -9.24 -41.27 -16.18
N ALA A 7 -8.56 -40.82 -15.12
CA ALA A 7 -8.95 -39.63 -14.36
C ALA A 7 -8.96 -38.36 -15.24
N TRP A 8 -7.94 -38.16 -16.07
CA TRP A 8 -7.90 -37.03 -17.01
C TRP A 8 -9.07 -37.08 -18.00
N LYS A 9 -9.37 -38.26 -18.54
CA LYS A 9 -10.49 -38.46 -19.47
C LYS A 9 -11.85 -38.21 -18.81
N GLU A 10 -11.97 -38.50 -17.52
CA GLU A 10 -13.19 -38.33 -16.73
C GLU A 10 -13.44 -36.86 -16.35
N ILE A 11 -12.38 -36.12 -15.97
CA ILE A 11 -12.40 -34.65 -15.80
C ILE A 11 -12.81 -33.96 -17.10
N VAL A 12 -12.29 -34.43 -18.23
CA VAL A 12 -12.61 -33.93 -19.58
C VAL A 12 -14.04 -34.29 -20.02
N ARG A 13 -14.71 -35.29 -19.42
CA ARG A 13 -16.10 -35.65 -19.73
C ARG A 13 -17.10 -34.86 -18.88
N ASN A 14 -16.79 -34.62 -17.61
CA ASN A 14 -17.62 -33.85 -16.67
C ASN A 14 -17.19 -32.38 -16.55
N LYS A 15 -16.78 -31.76 -17.68
CA LYS A 15 -16.13 -30.44 -17.74
C LYS A 15 -16.86 -29.36 -16.96
N LEU A 16 -18.19 -29.33 -17.03
CA LEU A 16 -18.98 -28.21 -16.53
C LEU A 16 -18.92 -28.08 -15.00
N ARG A 17 -18.92 -29.20 -14.26
CA ARG A 17 -18.92 -29.19 -12.78
C ARG A 17 -17.52 -28.93 -12.22
N PHE A 18 -16.49 -29.53 -12.82
CA PHE A 18 -15.10 -29.31 -12.42
C PHE A 18 -14.59 -27.91 -12.79
N LEU A 19 -15.01 -27.37 -13.94
CA LEU A 19 -14.69 -26.00 -14.35
C LEU A 19 -15.20 -24.99 -13.32
N SER A 20 -16.45 -25.11 -12.86
CA SER A 20 -17.01 -24.15 -11.90
C SER A 20 -16.23 -24.10 -10.60
N VAL A 21 -15.83 -25.25 -10.07
CA VAL A 21 -15.03 -25.32 -8.82
C VAL A 21 -13.62 -24.75 -9.05
N ALA A 22 -12.96 -25.14 -10.13
CA ALA A 22 -11.63 -24.62 -10.47
C ALA A 22 -11.66 -23.10 -10.73
N MET A 23 -12.71 -22.60 -11.37
CA MET A 23 -12.90 -21.18 -11.66
C MET A 23 -13.09 -20.36 -10.38
N VAL A 24 -13.90 -20.83 -9.42
CA VAL A 24 -14.06 -20.13 -8.14
C VAL A 24 -12.73 -20.07 -7.38
N ILE A 25 -11.97 -21.17 -7.33
CA ILE A 25 -10.65 -21.19 -6.68
C ILE A 25 -9.67 -20.24 -7.39
N ALA A 26 -9.65 -20.26 -8.72
CA ALA A 26 -8.83 -19.35 -9.51
C ALA A 26 -9.18 -17.88 -9.26
N LEU A 27 -10.48 -17.54 -9.18
CA LEU A 27 -10.93 -16.18 -8.92
C LEU A 27 -10.57 -15.70 -7.51
N ILE A 28 -10.74 -16.56 -6.48
CA ILE A 28 -10.37 -16.20 -5.11
C ILE A 28 -8.86 -15.97 -4.99
N THR A 29 -8.05 -16.87 -5.56
CA THR A 29 -6.58 -16.73 -5.53
C THR A 29 -6.10 -15.50 -6.29
N LEU A 30 -6.68 -15.22 -7.46
CA LEU A 30 -6.41 -14.00 -8.22
C LEU A 30 -6.77 -12.74 -7.42
N LEU A 31 -7.94 -12.73 -6.78
CA LEU A 31 -8.40 -11.60 -5.98
C LEU A 31 -7.47 -11.34 -4.80
N VAL A 32 -7.06 -12.38 -4.08
CA VAL A 32 -6.11 -12.27 -2.96
C VAL A 32 -4.78 -11.68 -3.44
N LEU A 33 -4.24 -12.18 -4.55
CA LEU A 33 -3.01 -11.66 -5.14
C LEU A 33 -3.16 -10.19 -5.55
N PHE A 34 -4.31 -9.82 -6.11
CA PHE A 34 -4.60 -8.46 -6.54
C PHE A 34 -4.68 -7.49 -5.35
N ILE A 35 -5.36 -7.87 -4.27
CA ILE A 35 -5.43 -7.06 -3.05
C ILE A 35 -4.04 -6.89 -2.43
N ALA A 36 -3.24 -7.95 -2.38
CA ALA A 36 -1.87 -7.88 -1.87
C ALA A 36 -1.00 -6.93 -2.72
N ALA A 37 -1.03 -7.08 -4.05
CA ALA A 37 -0.28 -6.22 -4.96
C ALA A 37 -0.72 -4.76 -4.90
N LEU A 38 -2.02 -4.49 -4.74
CA LEU A 38 -2.53 -3.13 -4.55
C LEU A 38 -2.07 -2.53 -3.23
N GLY A 39 -2.14 -3.29 -2.13
CA GLY A 39 -1.67 -2.83 -0.83
C GLY A 39 -0.17 -2.51 -0.84
N GLU A 40 0.63 -3.40 -1.41
CA GLU A 40 2.08 -3.22 -1.52
C GLU A 40 2.47 -2.12 -2.51
N GLY A 41 1.77 -2.02 -3.65
CA GLY A 41 1.95 -0.96 -4.63
C GLY A 41 1.60 0.43 -4.09
N LEU A 42 0.50 0.55 -3.33
CA LEU A 42 0.09 1.82 -2.72
C LEU A 42 1.02 2.21 -1.56
N ALA A 43 1.42 1.24 -0.74
CA ALA A 43 2.39 1.47 0.33
C ALA A 43 3.77 1.88 -0.23
N THR A 44 4.20 1.26 -1.33
CA THR A 44 5.45 1.61 -2.01
C THR A 44 5.37 2.99 -2.63
N ALA A 45 4.27 3.33 -3.31
CA ALA A 45 4.04 4.68 -3.83
C ALA A 45 4.05 5.75 -2.73
N GLY A 46 3.42 5.47 -1.58
CA GLY A 46 3.46 6.36 -0.42
C GLY A 46 4.85 6.49 0.19
N LYS A 47 5.61 5.39 0.29
CA LYS A 47 7.02 5.42 0.74
C LYS A 47 7.90 6.21 -0.21
N GLN A 48 7.75 6.01 -1.51
CA GLN A 48 8.54 6.71 -2.52
C GLN A 48 8.20 8.21 -2.57
N TYR A 49 6.96 8.59 -2.26
CA TYR A 49 6.60 9.98 -2.00
C TYR A 49 7.35 10.55 -0.79
N ILE A 50 7.39 9.83 0.34
CA ILE A 50 8.13 10.27 1.54
C ILE A 50 9.65 10.28 1.30
N GLU A 51 10.20 9.29 0.61
CA GLU A 51 11.62 9.19 0.28
C GLU A 51 12.05 10.21 -0.77
N SER A 52 11.15 10.64 -1.66
CA SER A 52 11.40 11.77 -2.57
C SER A 52 11.43 13.13 -1.87
N ILE A 53 10.93 13.20 -0.64
CA ILE A 53 11.14 14.36 0.22
C ILE A 53 12.52 14.16 0.83
N ASP A 54 13.51 14.92 0.33
CA ASP A 54 14.90 14.94 0.77
C ASP A 54 15.04 15.58 2.18
N GLY A 55 14.27 15.05 3.13
CA GLY A 55 14.17 15.52 4.50
C GLY A 55 14.74 14.49 5.47
N GLU A 56 15.82 14.85 6.16
CA GLU A 56 16.49 13.99 7.14
C GLU A 56 15.62 13.72 8.38
N LEU A 57 14.62 14.56 8.64
CA LEU A 57 13.74 14.44 9.81
C LEU A 57 12.31 14.94 9.51
N ILE A 58 11.32 14.09 9.81
CA ILE A 58 9.89 14.44 9.74
C ILE A 58 9.39 14.72 11.15
N ILE A 59 8.93 15.95 11.40
CA ILE A 59 8.44 16.40 12.70
C ILE A 59 6.90 16.40 12.68
N PHE A 60 6.29 15.73 13.65
CA PHE A 60 4.84 15.70 13.86
C PHE A 60 4.47 16.47 15.13
N GLN A 61 3.27 17.05 15.17
CA GLN A 61 2.74 17.65 16.40
C GLN A 61 2.47 16.55 17.44
N GLU A 62 2.93 16.76 18.67
CA GLU A 62 2.60 15.90 19.82
C GLU A 62 1.07 15.89 20.02
N ASN A 63 0.45 14.70 20.07
CA ASN A 63 -1.01 14.41 20.04
C ASN A 63 -1.65 14.17 18.67
N VAL A 64 -0.87 14.01 17.61
CA VAL A 64 -1.38 13.49 16.34
C VAL A 64 -0.63 12.19 16.12
N ASP A 65 -1.31 11.03 16.20
CA ASP A 65 -0.76 9.66 16.09
C ASP A 65 -0.02 9.41 14.75
N LEU A 66 1.04 10.16 14.49
CA LEU A 66 1.82 10.22 13.25
C LEU A 66 0.96 10.44 11.98
N SER A 67 -0.23 11.03 12.14
CA SER A 67 -1.16 11.25 11.04
C SER A 67 -0.86 12.57 10.34
N ILE A 68 -0.25 12.48 9.16
CA ILE A 68 0.04 13.62 8.28
C ILE A 68 -1.19 14.52 8.02
N PRO A 69 -2.41 14.02 7.71
CA PRO A 69 -3.55 14.89 7.37
C PRO A 69 -4.10 15.72 8.54
N THR A 70 -3.81 15.31 9.79
CA THR A 70 -4.32 16.00 10.99
C THR A 70 -3.26 16.89 11.65
N SER A 71 -1.98 16.73 11.27
CA SER A 71 -0.88 17.52 11.82
C SER A 71 -0.89 18.94 11.24
N ARG A 72 -1.28 19.93 12.06
CA ARG A 72 -1.32 21.35 11.68
C ARG A 72 -0.27 22.14 12.44
N LEU A 73 0.96 22.13 11.95
CA LEU A 73 2.05 22.93 12.51
C LEU A 73 1.87 24.40 12.14
N GLY A 74 1.82 25.27 13.15
CA GLY A 74 1.73 26.72 12.97
C GLY A 74 3.06 27.32 12.46
N ARG A 75 2.97 28.42 11.71
CA ARG A 75 4.14 29.18 11.20
C ARG A 75 5.10 29.67 12.29
N SER A 76 4.61 29.86 13.52
CA SER A 76 5.47 30.21 14.66
C SER A 76 6.41 29.07 15.03
N LEU A 77 5.88 27.85 15.15
CA LEU A 77 6.65 26.66 15.50
C LEU A 77 7.66 26.28 14.40
N LEU A 78 7.30 26.49 13.12
CA LEU A 78 8.22 26.38 11.99
C LEU A 78 9.44 27.30 12.12
N ASN A 79 9.23 28.55 12.55
CA ASN A 79 10.30 29.51 12.77
C ASN A 79 11.16 29.18 14.00
N ASP A 80 10.58 28.56 15.02
CA ASP A 80 11.33 28.14 16.21
C ASP A 80 12.21 26.91 15.87
N ILE A 81 11.69 25.98 15.07
CA ILE A 81 12.45 24.82 14.58
C ILE A 81 13.60 25.24 13.66
N SER A 82 13.36 26.17 12.72
CA SER A 82 14.42 26.66 11.81
C SER A 82 15.56 27.41 12.53
N ARG A 83 15.33 27.88 13.76
CA ARG A 83 16.34 28.55 14.60
C ARG A 83 17.10 27.58 15.52
N THR A 84 16.74 26.30 15.53
CA THR A 84 17.40 25.30 16.37
C THR A 84 18.77 24.92 15.77
N PRO A 85 19.84 24.83 16.59
CA PRO A 85 21.18 24.50 16.09
C PRO A 85 21.20 23.15 15.36
N GLY A 86 21.70 23.13 14.12
CA GLY A 86 21.80 21.92 13.29
C GLY A 86 20.72 21.76 12.22
N VAL A 87 19.68 22.62 12.21
CA VAL A 87 18.63 22.60 11.19
C VAL A 87 19.07 23.44 9.97
N GLN A 88 19.19 22.81 8.80
CA GLN A 88 19.61 23.47 7.56
C GLN A 88 18.45 24.14 6.81
N ASP A 89 17.31 23.47 6.73
CA ASP A 89 16.10 23.99 6.08
C ASP A 89 14.84 23.33 6.67
N VAL A 90 13.71 24.04 6.61
CA VAL A 90 12.41 23.54 7.11
C VAL A 90 11.31 23.85 6.09
N GLY A 91 10.77 22.80 5.48
CA GLY A 91 9.68 22.89 4.49
C GLY A 91 8.35 22.36 5.04
N PRO A 92 7.21 23.00 4.74
CA PRO A 92 5.90 22.43 5.06
C PRO A 92 5.56 21.26 4.11
N ILE A 93 5.15 20.13 4.67
CA ILE A 93 4.64 18.97 3.90
C ILE A 93 3.11 18.99 3.97
N GLY A 94 2.47 19.06 2.81
CA GLY A 94 1.02 18.94 2.67
C GLY A 94 0.66 17.67 1.91
N PHE A 95 -0.40 16.98 2.34
CA PHE A 95 -1.05 15.94 1.54
C PHE A 95 -2.29 16.53 0.87
N ALA A 96 -2.41 16.34 -0.45
CA ALA A 96 -3.64 16.63 -1.17
C ALA A 96 -4.59 15.44 -1.02
N THR A 97 -5.64 15.59 -0.23
CA THR A 97 -6.76 14.64 -0.23
C THR A 97 -7.62 14.91 -1.46
N GLY A 98 -7.59 14.00 -2.44
CA GLY A 98 -8.56 13.99 -3.52
C GLY A 98 -9.95 13.65 -2.96
N SER A 99 -10.90 14.57 -3.14
CA SER A 99 -12.32 14.38 -2.83
C SER A 99 -12.99 13.38 -3.77
#